data_AF-A0A5D6Y184-F1
#
_entry.id   AF-A0A5D6Y184-F1
#
_cell.length_a   1.000
_cell.length_b   1.000
_cell.length_c   1.000
_cell.angle_alpha   90.00
_cell.angle_beta   90.00
_cell.angle_gamma   90.00
#
_symmetry.space_group_name_H-M   'P 1'
#
loop_
_entity.id
_entity.type
_entity.pdbx_description
1 polymer ?
#
loop_
_entity_poly.entity_id
_entity_poly.type
_entity_poly.pdbx_seq_one_letter_code
_entity_poly.pdbx_strand_id
1 'polypeptide(L)' 'MARAQSMCFIRLPDLFTMDLKREGPTKSSIVGVIMDRRKSNQFGRVDYGGCVRHTDVQACPVGALALHTFWYFHVR' A
#
# COMPACT_ATOMS: atom_id res chain seq x y z
N MET A 1 10.60 -4.07 -4.99
CA MET A 1 10.03 -4.96 -3.94
C MET A 1 10.67 -4.60 -2.60
N ALA A 2 9.85 -4.30 -1.59
CA ALA A 2 10.35 -4.02 -0.24
C ALA A 2 10.69 -5.32 0.50
N ARG A 3 11.66 -5.27 1.42
CA ARG A 3 12.09 -6.44 2.18
C ARG A 3 11.05 -6.80 3.25
N ALA A 4 10.85 -8.08 3.52
CA ALA A 4 9.91 -8.54 4.56
C ALA A 4 10.17 -7.89 5.93
N GLN A 5 11.45 -7.70 6.29
CA GLN A 5 11.85 -6.96 7.51
C GLN A 5 11.35 -5.51 7.52
N SER A 6 11.34 -4.83 6.38
CA SER A 6 10.81 -3.46 6.26
C SER A 6 9.28 -3.44 6.28
N MET A 7 8.64 -4.49 5.74
CA MET A 7 7.18 -4.60 5.73
C MET A 7 6.58 -4.92 7.10
N CYS A 8 7.28 -5.69 7.94
CA CYS A 8 6.79 -6.10 9.26
C CYS A 8 6.57 -4.92 10.24
N PHE A 9 7.17 -3.77 9.97
CA PHE A 9 7.05 -2.57 10.82
C PHE A 9 6.03 -1.56 10.32
N ILE A 10 5.39 -1.81 9.17
CA ILE A 10 4.35 -0.94 8.62
C ILE A 10 3.14 -1.00 9.54
N ARG A 11 2.63 0.15 9.96
CA ARG A 11 1.38 0.24 10.71
C ARG A 11 0.27 0.80 9.83
N LEU A 12 -0.97 0.54 10.23
CA LEU A 12 -2.15 1.08 9.56
C LEU A 12 -2.12 2.60 9.32
N PRO A 13 -1.67 3.48 10.25
CA PRO A 13 -1.56 4.92 10.00
C PRO A 13 -0.49 5.31 8.96
N ASP A 14 0.45 4.42 8.63
CA ASP A 14 1.45 4.67 7.59
C ASP A 14 0.89 4.42 6.18
N LEU A 15 -0.32 3.86 6.08
CA LEU A 15 -1.03 3.66 4.83
C LEU A 15 -1.82 4.90 4.46
N PHE A 16 -1.70 5.31 3.20
CA PHE A 16 -2.51 6.37 2.62
C PHE A 16 -3.10 5.92 1.29
N THR A 17 -4.21 6.52 0.90
CA THR A 17 -4.81 6.30 -0.41
C THR A 17 -4.63 7.55 -1.26
N MET A 18 -4.35 7.36 -2.54
CA MET A 18 -4.27 8.45 -3.49
C MET A 18 -4.99 8.04 -4.77
N ASP A 19 -5.82 8.93 -5.31
CA ASP A 19 -6.51 8.68 -6.55
C ASP A 19 -5.64 9.07 -7.74
N LEU A 20 -5.41 8.12 -8.66
CA LEU A 20 -4.70 8.38 -9.90
C LEU A 20 -5.71 8.94 -10.89
N LYS A 21 -5.77 10.27 -10.98
CA LYS A 21 -6.70 10.97 -11.89
C LYS A 21 -6.39 10.77 -13.39
N ARG A 22 -5.22 10.19 -13.76
CA ARG A 22 -4.73 10.18 -15.15
C ARG A 22 -4.00 8.91 -15.62
N GLU A 23 -3.88 7.84 -14.83
CA GLU A 23 -3.16 6.62 -15.26
C GLU A 23 -4.11 5.47 -15.63
N GLY A 24 -4.74 5.58 -16.80
CA GLY A 24 -5.44 4.48 -17.47
C GLY A 24 -6.94 4.72 -17.74
N PRO A 25 -7.60 3.76 -18.42
CA PRO A 25 -9.00 3.85 -18.82
C PRO A 25 -10.00 3.78 -17.66
N THR A 26 -9.56 3.44 -16.44
CA THR A 26 -10.39 3.31 -15.24
C THR A 26 -9.79 4.08 -14.09
N LYS A 27 -10.62 4.79 -13.31
CA LYS A 27 -10.20 5.48 -12.07
C LYS A 27 -9.64 4.45 -11.10
N SER A 28 -8.33 4.46 -10.89
CA SER A 28 -7.62 3.55 -9.99
C SER A 28 -7.11 4.34 -8.77
N SER A 29 -7.32 3.77 -7.59
CA SER A 29 -6.77 4.30 -6.34
C SER A 29 -5.53 3.47 -5.98
N ILE A 30 -4.42 4.13 -5.66
CA ILE A 30 -3.22 3.49 -5.13
C ILE A 30 -3.29 3.49 -3.61
N VAL A 31 -2.91 2.37 -3.01
CA VAL A 31 -2.62 2.29 -1.58
C VAL A 31 -1.12 2.47 -1.43
N GLY A 32 -0.71 3.61 -0.88
CA GLY A 32 0.67 3.93 -0.58
C GLY A 32 1.03 3.56 0.87
N VAL A 33 2.30 3.26 1.09
CA VAL A 33 2.91 3.02 2.39
C VAL A 33 4.15 3.89 2.49
N ILE A 34 4.28 4.60 3.61
CA ILE A 34 5.49 5.35 3.95
C ILE A 34 6.46 4.40 4.66
N MET A 35 7.65 4.18 4.09
CA MET A 35 8.67 3.30 4.67
C MET A 35 9.80 4.15 5.27
N ASP A 36 9.65 4.55 6.52
CA ASP A 36 10.59 5.47 7.20
C ASP A 36 11.80 4.76 7.87
N ARG A 37 11.86 3.42 7.86
CA ARG A 37 12.84 2.70 8.70
C ARG A 37 14.13 2.29 7.99
N ARG A 38 15.21 2.97 8.41
CA ARG A 38 16.63 2.56 8.42
C ARG A 38 17.13 1.83 7.17
N LYS A 39 16.94 2.46 6.02
CA LYS A 39 18.04 2.72 5.09
C LYS A 39 17.62 3.92 4.29
N SER A 40 17.89 5.12 4.81
CA SER A 40 17.76 6.33 4.01
C SER A 40 18.46 6.05 2.69
N ASN A 41 17.76 6.18 1.57
CA ASN A 41 18.41 6.26 0.27
C ASN A 41 19.59 7.23 0.41
N GLN A 42 20.65 7.06 -0.35
CA GLN A 42 21.90 7.84 -0.30
C GLN A 42 21.67 9.38 -0.33
N PHE A 43 20.44 9.79 -0.71
CA PHE A 43 19.90 11.14 -0.76
C PHE A 43 19.04 11.59 0.45
N GLY A 44 18.91 10.80 1.52
CA GLY A 44 18.15 11.16 2.73
C GLY A 44 16.62 11.27 2.55
N ARG A 45 16.05 10.67 1.50
CA ARG A 45 14.61 10.72 1.19
C ARG A 45 13.86 9.55 1.82
N VAL A 46 12.61 9.80 2.19
CA VAL A 46 11.66 8.78 2.64
C VAL A 46 11.26 7.93 1.44
N ASP A 47 11.36 6.60 1.58
CA ASP A 47 10.95 5.68 0.54
C ASP A 47 9.44 5.44 0.61
N TYR A 48 8.77 5.54 -0.53
CA TYR A 48 7.35 5.25 -0.67
C TYR A 48 7.17 3.91 -1.38
N GLY A 49 6.44 3.00 -0.75
CA GLY A 49 5.91 1.80 -1.38
C GLY A 49 4.48 2.05 -1.84
N GLY A 50 4.04 1.42 -2.93
CA GLY A 50 2.68 1.57 -3.42
C GLY A 50 2.16 0.29 -4.06
N CYS A 51 0.87 0.06 -3.88
CA CYS A 51 0.12 -1.07 -4.43
C CYS A 51 -1.06 -0.53 -5.23
N VAL A 52 -1.17 -0.95 -6.49
CA VAL A 52 -2.27 -0.55 -7.39
C VAL A 52 -3.27 -1.69 -7.50
N ARG A 53 -4.53 -1.38 -7.86
CA ARG A 53 -5.52 -2.39 -8.18
C ARG A 53 -5.07 -3.24 -9.37
N HIS A 54 -5.17 -4.55 -9.20
CA HIS A 54 -4.93 -5.54 -10.24
C HIS A 54 -6.26 -6.03 -10.83
N THR A 55 -6.27 -6.43 -12.09
CA THR A 55 -7.45 -6.98 -12.78
C THR A 55 -7.89 -8.29 -12.14
N ASP A 56 -6.93 -9.17 -11.84
CA ASP A 56 -7.21 -10.40 -11.09
C ASP A 56 -7.45 -10.10 -9.61
N VAL A 57 -8.65 -10.41 -9.15
CA VAL A 57 -9.10 -10.16 -7.77
C VAL A 57 -8.23 -10.89 -6.74
N GLN A 58 -7.83 -12.13 -7.04
CA GLN A 58 -6.98 -12.95 -6.15
C GLN A 58 -5.55 -12.41 -6.02
N ALA A 59 -5.05 -11.72 -7.04
CA ALA A 59 -3.73 -11.11 -7.04
C ALA A 59 -3.76 -9.63 -6.60
N CYS A 60 -4.94 -9.09 -6.30
CA CYS A 60 -5.12 -7.66 -6.03
C CYS A 60 -4.81 -7.32 -4.56
N PRO A 61 -3.66 -6.65 -4.27
CA PRO A 61 -3.28 -6.32 -2.90
C PRO A 61 -4.25 -5.33 -2.25
N VAL A 62 -4.83 -4.41 -3.05
CA VAL A 62 -5.79 -3.41 -2.56
C VAL A 62 -7.09 -4.09 -2.10
N GLY A 63 -7.58 -5.07 -2.86
CA GLY A 63 -8.79 -5.83 -2.52
C GLY A 63 -8.57 -6.70 -1.28
N ALA A 64 -7.44 -7.42 -1.22
CA ALA A 64 -7.08 -8.24 -0.07
C ALA A 64 -6.97 -7.41 1.22
N LEU A 65 -6.35 -6.23 1.14
CA LEU A 65 -6.19 -5.34 2.29
C LEU A 65 -7.53 -4.76 2.75
N ALA A 66 -8.42 -4.38 1.83
CA ALA A 66 -9.76 -3.88 2.16
C ALA A 66 -10.63 -4.96 2.84
N LEU A 67 -10.57 -6.20 2.35
CA LEU A 67 -11.29 -7.32 2.97
C LEU A 67 -10.74 -7.64 4.36
N HIS A 68 -9.41 -7.59 4.53
CA HIS A 68 -8.78 -7.84 5.81
C HIS A 68 -9.14 -6.79 6.86
N THR A 69 -9.10 -5.50 6.51
CA THR A 69 -9.50 -4.42 7.42
C THR A 69 -10.99 -4.47 7.72
N PHE A 70 -11.84 -4.75 6.73
CA PHE A 70 -13.28 -4.92 6.95
C PHE A 70 -13.56 -6.05 7.95
N TRP A 71 -12.94 -7.22 7.76
CA TRP A 71 -13.10 -8.33 8.68
C TRP A 71 -12.61 -7.99 10.10
N TYR A 72 -11.47 -7.31 10.21
CA TYR A 72 -10.88 -6.95 11.50
C TYR A 72 -11.69 -5.92 12.30
N PHE A 73 -12.33 -4.95 11.64
CA PHE A 73 -13.04 -3.85 12.31
C PHE A 73 -14.56 -4.01 12.37
N HIS A 74 -15.17 -4.73 11.41
CA HIS A 74 -16.64 -4.81 11.30
C HIS A 74 -17.21 -6.20 11.61
N VAL A 75 -16.42 -7.27 11.46
CA VAL A 75 -16.90 -8.64 11.69
C VAL A 75 -16.41 -9.20 13.01
N ARG A 76 -15.16 -8.89 13.37
CA ARG A 76 -14.52 -9.33 14.61
C ARG A 76 -14.83 -8.38 15.76
#